data_AF-A0A9R0VEB4-F1
#
_entry.id   AF-A0A9R0VEB4-F1
#
_cell.length_a   1.000
_cell.length_b   1.000
_cell.length_c   1.000
_cell.angle_alpha   90.00
_cell.angle_beta   90.00
_cell.angle_gamma   90.00
#
_symmetry.space_group_name_H-M   'P 1'
#
loop_
_entity.id
_entity.type
_entity.pdbx_description
1 polymer ?
#
loop_
_entity_poly.entity_id
_entity_poly.type
_entity_poly.pdbx_seq_one_letter_code
_entity_poly.pdbx_strand_id
1 'polypeptide(L)'
;MSRVGARGGRGAVALGCKMVGGGSDGTLDVCARVCVVDEHETILYESFVKPLIPVTHYRYETTGIRPEHLRDAPTVKQAMRRVQDILLNGEESYSYSSRGAARLLVGHGLEHDLDALGMDYPAHLKRDTAAYPPLMKTSARLMSNSLRYLTRSCLGYDIQPGGHHHPYDDCVAAMRLYKRIRAMSHLHLHGWPKDDDDESTAKAFPAWRQRELERMSPEELLAMSKPDYRCWCLDDDRRC
;
A
#
# COMPACT_ATOMS: atom_id res chain seq x y z
N MET A 1 8.57 34.74 -8.53
CA MET A 1 9.05 33.68 -9.44
C MET A 1 9.61 32.55 -8.60
N SER A 2 8.77 31.59 -8.22
CA SER A 2 9.19 30.41 -7.45
C SER A 2 9.12 29.21 -8.38
N ARG A 3 10.29 28.64 -8.65
CA ARG A 3 10.50 27.52 -9.57
C ARG A 3 9.75 26.29 -9.04
N VAL A 4 8.64 25.93 -9.67
CA VAL A 4 8.09 24.58 -9.59
C VAL A 4 9.05 23.68 -10.38
N GLY A 5 9.96 23.03 -9.66
CA GLY A 5 10.87 22.05 -10.24
C GLY A 5 10.10 20.83 -10.69
N ALA A 6 9.95 20.67 -12.00
CA ALA A 6 9.50 19.44 -12.62
C ALA A 6 10.51 18.31 -12.33
N ARG A 7 10.04 17.25 -11.67
CA ARG A 7 10.58 15.88 -11.62
C ARG A 7 9.33 14.99 -11.49
N GLY A 8 8.86 14.19 -12.44
CA GLY A 8 9.56 13.29 -13.35
C GLY A 8 9.34 11.86 -12.85
N GLY A 9 8.16 11.28 -13.11
CA GLY A 9 7.72 9.93 -12.69
C GLY A 9 6.52 9.93 -11.74
N ARG A 10 5.70 8.85 -11.75
CA ARG A 10 4.64 8.63 -10.75
C ARG A 10 5.27 8.26 -9.40
N GLY A 11 5.45 9.26 -8.53
CA GLY A 11 5.96 9.05 -7.18
C GLY A 11 5.04 8.16 -6.35
N ALA A 12 5.58 7.54 -5.31
CA ALA A 12 4.80 6.79 -4.32
C ALA A 12 4.61 7.60 -3.03
N VAL A 13 3.48 7.41 -2.37
CA VAL A 13 3.20 7.94 -1.02
C VAL A 13 2.69 6.81 -0.14
N ALA A 14 3.03 6.84 1.14
CA ALA A 14 2.49 5.90 2.10
C ALA A 14 1.42 6.56 2.98
N LEU A 15 0.35 5.82 3.25
CA LEU A 15 -0.76 6.21 4.11
C LEU A 15 -0.80 5.30 5.34
N GLY A 16 -1.20 5.87 6.47
CA GLY A 16 -1.53 5.11 7.66
C GLY A 16 -2.44 5.92 8.58
N CYS A 17 -3.43 5.25 9.15
CA CYS A 17 -4.34 5.82 10.13
C CYS A 17 -4.09 5.26 11.54
N LYS A 18 -4.57 5.99 12.55
CA LYS A 18 -4.85 5.45 13.88
C LYS A 18 -6.33 5.51 14.15
N MET A 19 -6.84 4.38 14.59
CA MET A 19 -8.26 4.16 14.80
C MET A 19 -8.55 4.15 16.29
N VAL A 20 -9.70 4.72 16.64
CA VAL A 20 -10.32 4.60 17.95
C VAL A 20 -11.63 3.84 17.79
N GLY A 21 -12.18 3.34 18.90
CA GLY A 21 -13.47 2.69 18.95
C GLY A 21 -14.62 3.70 18.97
N GLY A 22 -15.52 3.57 18.00
CA GLY A 22 -16.80 4.27 17.94
C GLY A 22 -17.99 3.32 18.05
N GLY A 23 -19.20 3.88 18.03
CA GLY A 23 -20.44 3.11 18.17
C GLY A 23 -20.75 2.75 19.63
N SER A 24 -21.92 2.17 19.88
CA SER A 24 -22.42 1.90 21.23
C SER A 24 -21.55 0.91 22.03
N ASP A 25 -20.83 0.02 21.34
CA ASP A 25 -19.99 -1.02 21.93
C ASP A 25 -18.48 -0.80 21.72
N GLY A 26 -18.08 0.27 21.01
CA GLY A 26 -16.68 0.60 20.76
C GLY A 26 -15.97 -0.31 19.74
N THR A 27 -16.71 -1.18 19.06
CA THR A 27 -16.16 -2.15 18.10
C THR A 27 -15.85 -1.54 16.75
N LEU A 28 -16.50 -0.42 16.40
CA LEU A 28 -16.30 0.24 15.12
C LEU A 28 -14.97 0.98 15.10
N ASP A 29 -14.10 0.62 14.16
CA ASP A 29 -12.87 1.36 13.89
C ASP A 29 -13.19 2.68 13.18
N VAL A 30 -12.85 3.80 13.83
CA VAL A 30 -12.98 5.13 13.23
C VAL A 30 -11.65 5.88 13.25
N CYS A 31 -11.31 6.51 12.13
CA CYS A 31 -10.06 7.25 12.00
C CYS A 31 -10.04 8.47 12.94
N ALA A 32 -8.98 8.56 13.74
CA ALA A 32 -8.73 9.65 14.68
C ALA A 32 -7.37 10.35 14.47
N ARG A 33 -6.48 9.75 13.67
CA ARG A 33 -5.25 10.38 13.21
C ARG A 33 -4.85 9.79 11.86
N VAL A 34 -4.36 10.61 10.95
CA VAL A 34 -3.90 10.20 9.63
C VAL A 34 -2.51 10.75 9.37
N CYS A 35 -1.66 9.99 8.68
CA CYS A 35 -0.37 10.43 8.20
C CYS A 35 -0.18 9.98 6.74
N VAL A 36 0.42 10.86 5.95
CA VAL A 36 0.86 10.61 4.58
C VAL A 36 2.30 11.06 4.45
N VAL A 37 3.17 10.16 3.97
CA VAL A 37 4.60 10.46 3.74
C VAL A 37 4.99 10.17 2.29
N ASP A 38 6.02 10.85 1.80
CA ASP A 38 6.62 10.56 0.50
C ASP A 38 7.70 9.46 0.58
N GLU A 39 8.32 9.16 -0.56
CA GLU A 39 9.42 8.17 -0.65
C GLU A 39 10.70 8.56 0.09
N HIS A 40 10.82 9.83 0.47
CA HIS A 40 11.91 10.38 1.24
C HIS A 40 11.59 10.45 2.74
N GLU A 41 10.49 9.82 3.17
CA GLU A 41 10.04 9.77 4.56
C GLU A 41 9.65 11.16 5.10
N THR A 42 9.37 12.10 4.19
CA THR A 42 8.91 13.45 4.51
C THR A 42 7.39 13.44 4.67
N ILE A 43 6.89 14.03 5.75
CA ILE A 43 5.46 14.18 5.99
C ILE A 43 4.86 15.15 4.97
N LEU A 44 3.94 14.64 4.15
CA LEU A 44 3.14 15.45 3.22
C LEU A 44 1.86 15.95 3.88
N TYR A 45 1.27 15.13 4.76
CA TYR A 45 0.10 15.49 5.54
C TYR A 45 0.06 14.68 6.82
N GLU A 46 -0.21 15.36 7.94
CA GLU A 46 -0.51 14.71 9.20
C GLU A 46 -1.58 15.53 9.92
N SER A 47 -2.56 14.85 10.50
CA SER A 47 -3.60 15.50 11.29
C SER A 47 -4.27 14.52 12.24
N PHE A 48 -4.71 15.01 13.40
CA PHE A 48 -5.83 14.39 14.10
C PHE A 48 -7.09 14.53 13.25
N VAL A 49 -8.05 13.63 13.44
CA VAL A 49 -9.30 13.60 12.66
C VAL A 49 -10.47 13.52 13.63
N LYS A 50 -11.45 14.40 13.48
CA LYS A 50 -12.70 14.37 14.23
C LYS A 50 -13.64 13.33 13.60
N PRO A 51 -13.93 12.21 14.29
CA PRO A 51 -14.80 11.17 13.75
C PRO A 51 -16.24 11.65 13.61
N LEU A 52 -16.99 11.07 12.67
CA LEU A 52 -18.40 11.41 12.43
C LEU A 52 -19.31 10.91 13.56
N ILE A 53 -18.98 9.75 14.13
CA ILE A 53 -19.71 9.14 15.25
C ILE A 53 -18.97 9.36 16.57
N PRO A 54 -19.67 9.33 17.72
CA PRO A 54 -19.04 9.46 19.02
C PRO A 54 -17.97 8.39 19.26
N VAL A 55 -16.83 8.82 19.80
CA VAL A 55 -15.76 7.93 20.26
C VAL A 55 -16.13 7.40 21.64
N THR A 56 -16.27 6.08 21.75
CA THR A 56 -16.57 5.38 23.00
C THR A 56 -15.34 4.72 23.61
N HIS A 57 -14.29 4.45 22.80
CA HIS A 57 -13.05 3.87 23.29
C HIS A 57 -11.82 4.44 22.59
N TYR A 58 -11.04 5.29 23.26
CA TYR A 58 -9.87 5.96 22.66
C TYR A 58 -8.67 5.04 22.38
N ARG A 59 -8.67 3.82 22.95
CA ARG A 59 -7.54 2.86 22.82
C ARG A 59 -6.22 3.52 23.22
N TYR A 60 -6.25 4.26 24.32
CA TYR A 60 -5.16 5.17 24.71
C TYR A 60 -3.80 4.47 24.78
N GLU A 61 -3.76 3.26 25.33
CA GLU A 61 -2.54 2.45 25.48
C GLU A 61 -1.78 2.24 24.15
N THR A 62 -2.50 2.18 23.02
CA THR A 62 -1.93 1.99 21.69
C THR A 62 -1.94 3.26 20.84
N THR A 63 -2.88 4.17 21.01
CA THR A 63 -3.02 5.35 20.12
C THR A 63 -2.42 6.63 20.71
N GLY A 64 -2.38 6.75 22.05
CA GLY A 64 -2.09 7.99 22.75
C GLY A 64 -3.13 9.11 22.54
N ILE A 65 -4.26 8.82 21.91
CA ILE A 65 -5.27 9.81 21.54
C ILE A 65 -6.14 10.16 22.75
N ARG A 66 -6.36 11.45 22.95
CA ARG A 66 -7.20 12.00 24.01
C ARG A 66 -8.34 12.84 23.40
N PRO A 67 -9.47 13.03 24.11
CA PRO A 67 -10.61 13.80 23.61
C PRO A 67 -10.23 15.22 23.12
N GLU A 68 -9.30 15.88 23.79
CA GLU A 68 -8.80 17.21 23.45
C GLU A 68 -8.14 17.26 22.07
N HIS A 69 -7.50 16.17 21.62
CA HIS A 69 -6.90 16.11 20.28
C HIS A 69 -7.96 16.14 19.17
N LEU A 70 -9.20 15.71 19.46
CA LEU A 70 -10.26 15.55 18.46
C LEU A 70 -11.26 16.73 18.43
N ARG A 71 -11.22 17.61 19.43
CA ARG A 71 -12.22 18.68 19.62
C ARG A 71 -12.31 19.62 18.42
N ASP A 72 -11.14 20.13 18.01
CA ASP A 72 -10.96 21.11 16.95
C ASP A 72 -10.24 20.53 15.72
N ALA A 73 -10.13 19.19 15.67
CA ALA A 73 -9.54 18.49 14.54
C ALA A 73 -10.41 18.61 13.27
N PRO A 74 -9.79 18.59 12.07
CA PRO A 74 -10.50 18.47 10.82
C PRO A 74 -11.45 17.27 10.80
N THR A 75 -12.59 17.43 10.17
CA THR A 75 -13.53 16.32 9.92
C THR A 75 -12.92 15.27 9.01
N VAL A 76 -13.42 14.03 9.07
CA VAL A 76 -13.02 12.94 8.16
C VAL A 76 -13.07 13.40 6.70
N LYS A 77 -14.13 14.10 6.28
CA LYS A 77 -14.27 14.65 4.91
C LYS A 77 -13.20 15.68 4.53
N GLN A 78 -12.68 16.44 5.49
CA GLN A 78 -11.57 17.38 5.23
C GLN A 78 -10.25 16.63 5.11
N ALA A 79 -9.98 15.67 5.99
CA ALA A 79 -8.80 14.82 5.92
C ALA A 79 -8.77 14.00 4.62
N MET A 80 -9.88 13.35 4.28
CA MET A 80 -10.11 12.61 3.04
C MET A 80 -9.76 13.44 1.80
N ARG A 81 -10.26 14.68 1.71
CA ARG A 81 -9.94 15.58 0.59
C ARG A 81 -8.44 15.87 0.49
N ARG A 82 -7.77 16.11 1.62
CA ARG A 82 -6.31 16.35 1.61
C ARG A 82 -5.53 15.13 1.16
N VAL A 83 -5.91 13.94 1.61
CA VAL A 83 -5.29 12.69 1.16
C VAL A 83 -5.54 12.50 -0.34
N GLN A 84 -6.76 12.72 -0.82
CA GLN A 84 -7.12 12.60 -2.23
C GLN A 84 -6.33 13.57 -3.12
N ASP A 85 -6.20 14.85 -2.74
CA ASP A 85 -5.43 15.84 -3.49
C ASP A 85 -3.95 15.40 -3.65
N ILE A 86 -3.38 14.83 -2.59
CA ILE A 86 -2.01 14.31 -2.60
C ILE A 86 -1.88 13.11 -3.53
N LEU A 87 -2.86 12.19 -3.51
CA LEU A 87 -2.86 11.00 -4.35
C LEU A 87 -3.07 11.31 -5.83
N LEU A 88 -3.94 12.27 -6.15
CA LEU A 88 -4.23 12.69 -7.52
C LEU A 88 -3.06 13.46 -8.14
N ASN A 89 -2.30 14.21 -7.34
CA ASN A 89 -1.09 14.89 -7.80
C ASN A 89 -1.35 15.80 -9.02
N GLY A 90 -2.48 16.52 -9.00
CA GLY A 90 -2.91 17.41 -10.07
C GLY A 90 -3.70 16.76 -11.19
N GLU A 91 -3.93 15.44 -11.14
CA GLU A 91 -4.85 14.75 -12.05
C GLU A 91 -6.31 14.94 -11.63
N GLU A 92 -7.24 14.96 -12.58
CA GLU A 92 -8.67 15.08 -12.28
C GLU A 92 -9.21 13.76 -11.72
N SER A 93 -10.09 13.83 -10.70
CA SER A 93 -10.52 12.66 -9.91
C SER A 93 -11.17 11.51 -10.69
N TYR A 94 -11.64 11.75 -11.92
CA TYR A 94 -12.25 10.72 -12.77
C TYR A 94 -11.26 10.01 -13.70
N SER A 95 -10.03 10.53 -13.83
CA SER A 95 -8.99 9.98 -14.70
C SER A 95 -7.94 9.31 -13.82
N TYR A 96 -8.21 8.10 -13.32
CA TYR A 96 -7.12 7.24 -12.85
C TYR A 96 -6.52 6.53 -14.05
N SER A 97 -5.81 7.30 -14.89
CA SER A 97 -5.22 6.76 -16.11
C SER A 97 -3.95 5.97 -15.78
N SER A 98 -3.77 4.82 -16.44
CA SER A 98 -2.52 4.07 -16.43
C SER A 98 -1.33 4.85 -17.02
N ARG A 99 -1.53 6.09 -17.51
CA ARG A 99 -0.51 7.06 -17.96
C ARG A 99 -0.55 8.40 -17.19
N GLY A 100 -1.40 8.48 -16.17
CA GLY A 100 -1.68 9.65 -15.35
C GLY A 100 -0.57 10.07 -14.38
N ALA A 101 -0.82 11.14 -13.66
CA ALA A 101 0.07 11.70 -12.64
C ALA A 101 -0.22 11.17 -11.22
N ALA A 102 -1.32 10.42 -11.05
CA ALA A 102 -1.73 9.82 -9.79
C ALA A 102 -0.63 8.95 -9.16
N ARG A 103 -0.42 9.10 -7.85
CA ARG A 103 0.69 8.49 -7.10
C ARG A 103 0.39 7.05 -6.73
N LEU A 104 1.42 6.23 -6.59
CA LEU A 104 1.23 4.91 -5.98
C LEU A 104 0.92 5.05 -4.49
N LEU A 105 -0.11 4.37 -4.01
CA LEU A 105 -0.50 4.34 -2.60
C LEU A 105 0.08 3.11 -1.92
N VAL A 106 1.00 3.31 -1.00
CA VAL A 106 1.67 2.27 -0.22
C VAL A 106 1.07 2.22 1.19
N GLY A 107 0.96 1.02 1.77
CA GLY A 107 0.51 0.87 3.16
C GLY A 107 0.54 -0.57 3.65
N HIS A 108 -0.14 -0.82 4.77
CA HIS A 108 -0.26 -2.15 5.37
C HIS A 108 -1.69 -2.38 5.85
N GLY A 109 -2.49 -3.11 5.06
CA GLY A 109 -3.93 -3.23 5.28
C GLY A 109 -4.67 -1.97 4.82
N LEU A 110 -4.36 -1.48 3.63
CA LEU A 110 -4.86 -0.21 3.08
C LEU A 110 -6.39 -0.13 3.02
N GLU A 111 -7.07 -1.27 2.88
CA GLU A 111 -8.53 -1.33 2.90
C GLU A 111 -9.11 -0.75 4.20
N HIS A 112 -8.53 -1.10 5.35
CA HIS A 112 -8.95 -0.55 6.64
C HIS A 112 -8.74 0.97 6.74
N ASP A 113 -7.61 1.48 6.24
CA ASP A 113 -7.32 2.91 6.26
C ASP A 113 -8.25 3.70 5.32
N LEU A 114 -8.50 3.17 4.12
CA LEU A 114 -9.34 3.78 3.09
C LEU A 114 -10.81 3.79 3.53
N ASP A 115 -11.31 2.68 4.08
CA ASP A 115 -12.66 2.57 4.61
C ASP A 115 -12.90 3.58 5.75
N ALA A 116 -11.95 3.70 6.67
CA ALA A 116 -12.05 4.64 7.78
C ALA A 116 -12.04 6.12 7.34
N LEU A 117 -11.49 6.42 6.16
CA LEU A 117 -11.53 7.73 5.52
C LEU A 117 -12.72 7.91 4.57
N GLY A 118 -13.46 6.83 4.25
CA GLY A 118 -14.52 6.84 3.25
C GLY A 118 -14.00 7.05 1.82
N MET A 119 -12.85 6.46 1.51
CA MET A 119 -12.17 6.58 0.21
C MET A 119 -12.12 5.24 -0.52
N ASP A 120 -12.09 5.30 -1.84
CA ASP A 120 -11.65 4.17 -2.66
C ASP A 120 -10.43 4.60 -3.50
N TYR A 121 -9.56 3.64 -3.80
CA TYR A 121 -8.38 3.86 -4.61
C TYR A 121 -8.13 2.70 -5.57
N PRO A 122 -7.83 2.97 -6.86
CA PRO A 122 -7.71 1.92 -7.87
C PRO A 122 -6.71 0.83 -7.48
N ALA A 123 -7.11 -0.43 -7.63
CA ALA A 123 -6.30 -1.59 -7.26
C ALA A 123 -4.89 -1.58 -7.90
N HIS A 124 -4.78 -1.15 -9.16
CA HIS A 124 -3.50 -1.09 -9.87
C HIS A 124 -2.53 -0.03 -9.33
N LEU A 125 -3.01 0.96 -8.55
CA LEU A 125 -2.20 1.98 -7.88
C LEU A 125 -1.92 1.67 -6.40
N LYS A 126 -2.57 0.64 -5.82
CA LYS A 126 -2.34 0.21 -4.44
C LYS A 126 -1.13 -0.73 -4.32
N ARG A 127 -0.34 -0.54 -3.27
CA ARG A 127 0.83 -1.34 -2.89
C ARG A 127 0.69 -1.70 -1.41
N ASP A 128 -0.16 -2.68 -1.16
CA ASP A 128 -0.46 -3.15 0.18
C ASP A 128 0.53 -4.24 0.62
N THR A 129 1.34 -3.95 1.62
CA THR A 129 2.32 -4.91 2.18
C THR A 129 1.68 -6.07 2.93
N ALA A 130 0.42 -5.96 3.35
CA ALA A 130 -0.33 -7.05 3.98
C ALA A 130 -0.87 -8.07 2.95
N ALA A 131 -1.15 -7.61 1.72
CA ALA A 131 -1.74 -8.42 0.65
C ALA A 131 -0.73 -8.81 -0.45
N TYR A 132 0.52 -8.37 -0.37
CA TYR A 132 1.54 -8.68 -1.36
C TYR A 132 2.10 -10.10 -1.18
N PRO A 133 1.89 -11.04 -2.13
CA PRO A 133 2.18 -12.46 -1.90
C PRO A 133 3.61 -12.76 -1.40
N PRO A 134 4.67 -12.09 -1.88
CA PRO A 134 6.03 -12.28 -1.35
C PRO A 134 6.23 -11.89 0.12
N LEU A 135 5.33 -11.11 0.72
CA LEU A 135 5.35 -10.72 2.13
C LEU A 135 4.32 -11.48 2.99
N MET A 136 3.46 -12.30 2.38
CA MET A 136 2.44 -13.06 3.10
C MET A 136 3.03 -14.31 3.78
N LYS A 137 2.26 -14.94 4.68
CA LYS A 137 2.68 -16.18 5.34
C LYS A 137 2.73 -17.34 4.35
N THR A 138 3.79 -18.13 4.40
CA THR A 138 4.00 -19.31 3.53
C THR A 138 3.02 -20.45 3.83
N SER A 139 2.61 -20.62 5.09
CA SER A 139 1.71 -21.69 5.53
C SER A 139 0.25 -21.48 5.13
N ALA A 140 -0.14 -20.25 4.77
CA ALA A 140 -1.45 -19.93 4.23
C ALA A 140 -1.36 -18.62 3.46
N ARG A 141 -1.40 -18.68 2.12
CA ARG A 141 -1.42 -17.52 1.21
C ARG A 141 -2.60 -16.55 1.44
N LEU A 142 -3.47 -16.81 2.42
CA LEU A 142 -4.55 -15.92 2.84
C LEU A 142 -4.26 -15.15 4.14
N MET A 143 -3.12 -15.37 4.81
CA MET A 143 -2.79 -14.66 6.04
C MET A 143 -1.65 -13.66 5.87
N SER A 144 -1.92 -12.41 6.26
CA SER A 144 -0.92 -11.36 6.34
C SER A 144 0.02 -11.57 7.54
N ASN A 145 1.26 -11.14 7.37
CA ASN A 145 2.18 -10.92 8.47
C ASN A 145 1.90 -9.53 9.08
N SER A 146 2.17 -9.35 10.37
CA SER A 146 2.08 -8.00 10.95
C SER A 146 3.18 -7.11 10.40
N LEU A 147 2.92 -5.81 10.28
CA LEU A 147 3.93 -4.83 9.87
C LEU A 147 5.18 -4.90 10.77
N ARG A 148 5.00 -5.12 12.07
CA ARG A 148 6.09 -5.29 13.03
C ARG A 148 6.98 -6.49 12.69
N TYR A 149 6.37 -7.63 12.38
CA TYR A 149 7.12 -8.82 11.95
C TYR A 149 7.86 -8.56 10.63
N LEU A 150 7.19 -7.97 9.64
CA LEU A 150 7.80 -7.67 8.33
C LEU A 150 8.97 -6.69 8.45
N THR A 151 8.80 -5.64 9.23
CA THR A 151 9.86 -4.65 9.47
C THR A 151 11.08 -5.30 10.13
N ARG A 152 10.86 -6.10 11.18
CA ARG A 152 11.95 -6.80 11.86
C ARG A 152 12.66 -7.79 10.93
N SER A 153 11.89 -8.58 10.18
CA SER A 153 12.43 -9.69 9.37
C SER A 153 13.06 -9.21 8.07
N CYS A 154 12.49 -8.19 7.42
CA CYS A 154 12.93 -7.71 6.11
C CYS A 154 13.83 -6.47 6.19
N LEU A 155 13.66 -5.62 7.20
CA LEU A 155 14.39 -4.35 7.36
C LEU A 155 15.34 -4.32 8.56
N GLY A 156 15.22 -5.28 9.50
CA GLY A 156 16.17 -5.44 10.60
C GLY A 156 15.99 -4.46 11.77
N TYR A 157 14.84 -3.79 11.88
CA TYR A 157 14.53 -2.91 13.01
C TYR A 157 13.12 -3.13 13.55
N ASP A 158 12.90 -2.77 14.81
CA ASP A 158 11.59 -2.84 15.45
C ASP A 158 10.84 -1.50 15.30
N ILE A 159 9.54 -1.59 15.03
CA ILE A 159 8.59 -0.47 15.12
C ILE A 159 7.65 -0.70 16.29
N GLN A 160 7.00 0.37 16.73
CA GLN A 160 6.01 0.33 17.80
C GLN A 160 6.58 -0.33 19.09
N PRO A 161 7.76 0.11 19.59
CA PRO A 161 8.43 -0.55 20.72
C PRO A 161 7.72 -0.22 22.06
N GLY A 162 6.54 -0.78 22.28
CA GLY A 162 5.73 -0.52 23.47
C GLY A 162 5.21 0.92 23.55
N GLY A 163 4.05 1.10 24.18
CA GLY A 163 3.40 2.41 24.30
C GLY A 163 2.63 2.84 23.04
N HIS A 164 2.55 4.15 22.80
CA HIS A 164 1.71 4.70 21.74
C HIS A 164 2.34 4.52 20.35
N HIS A 165 1.56 3.98 19.43
CA HIS A 165 1.95 3.78 18.04
C HIS A 165 1.61 5.02 17.23
N HIS A 166 2.60 5.56 16.52
CA HIS A 166 2.43 6.72 15.66
C HIS A 166 2.17 6.29 14.21
N PRO A 167 1.22 6.89 13.47
CA PRO A 167 0.95 6.51 12.08
C PRO A 167 2.15 6.76 11.15
N TYR A 168 2.97 7.78 11.45
CA TYR A 168 4.24 8.03 10.76
C TYR A 168 5.15 6.80 10.70
N ASP A 169 5.36 6.11 11.84
CA ASP A 169 6.26 4.96 11.89
C ASP A 169 5.78 3.83 10.98
N ASP A 170 4.46 3.64 10.90
CA ASP A 170 3.83 2.65 10.04
C ASP A 170 3.96 3.03 8.56
N CYS A 171 3.74 4.31 8.23
CA CYS A 171 3.92 4.83 6.87
C CYS A 171 5.36 4.62 6.39
N VAL A 172 6.34 4.99 7.22
CA VAL A 172 7.76 4.84 6.91
C VAL A 172 8.14 3.36 6.77
N ALA A 173 7.67 2.49 7.67
CA ALA A 173 7.92 1.05 7.58
C ALA A 173 7.36 0.45 6.29
N ALA A 174 6.10 0.75 5.96
CA ALA A 174 5.47 0.29 4.71
C ALA A 174 6.21 0.84 3.47
N MET A 175 6.59 2.12 3.47
CA MET A 175 7.36 2.73 2.39
C MET A 175 8.73 2.08 2.20
N ARG A 176 9.44 1.79 3.30
CA ARG A 176 10.74 1.11 3.26
C ARG A 176 10.62 -0.34 2.76
N LEU A 177 9.58 -1.07 3.17
CA LEU A 177 9.28 -2.40 2.62
C LEU A 177 9.04 -2.34 1.12
N TYR A 178 8.19 -1.42 0.68
CA TYR A 178 7.92 -1.17 -0.74
C TYR A 178 9.19 -0.87 -1.53
N LYS A 179 10.01 0.09 -1.06
CA LYS A 179 11.28 0.45 -1.71
C LYS A 179 12.26 -0.71 -1.77
N ARG A 180 12.35 -1.53 -0.72
CA ARG A 180 13.19 -2.73 -0.69
C ARG A 180 12.76 -3.71 -1.78
N ILE A 181 11.46 -3.97 -1.92
CA ILE A 181 10.93 -4.88 -2.94
C ILE A 181 11.10 -4.30 -4.33
N ARG A 182 10.79 -3.03 -4.52
CA ARG A 182 10.96 -2.34 -5.81
C ARG A 182 12.40 -2.41 -6.31
N ALA A 183 13.37 -2.29 -5.40
CA ALA A 183 14.79 -2.38 -5.72
C ALA A 183 15.28 -3.80 -6.05
N MET A 184 14.48 -4.86 -5.84
CA MET A 184 14.87 -6.22 -6.21
C MET A 184 14.92 -6.35 -7.74
N SER A 185 15.89 -7.12 -8.23
CA SER A 185 15.90 -7.56 -9.63
C SER A 185 14.67 -8.42 -9.86
N HIS A 186 13.87 -8.08 -10.87
CA HIS A 186 12.86 -9.00 -11.35
C HIS A 186 13.60 -10.25 -11.81
N LEU A 187 13.32 -11.40 -11.18
CA LEU A 187 13.92 -12.68 -11.57
C LEU A 187 13.31 -13.07 -12.93
N HIS A 188 13.83 -12.49 -14.01
CA HIS A 188 13.71 -13.07 -15.34
C HIS A 188 14.91 -14.00 -15.46
N LEU A 189 14.70 -15.30 -15.24
CA LEU A 189 15.62 -16.27 -15.84
C LEU A 189 15.64 -15.94 -17.35
N HIS A 190 16.82 -15.60 -17.84
CA HIS A 190 17.03 -15.04 -19.17
C HIS A 190 16.38 -15.89 -20.26
N GLY A 191 15.67 -15.21 -21.16
CA GLY A 191 15.26 -15.73 -22.46
C GLY A 191 13.75 -15.89 -22.56
N TRP A 192 13.09 -14.96 -23.21
CA TRP A 192 12.22 -15.17 -24.39
C TRP A 192 11.67 -13.80 -24.83
N PRO A 193 11.35 -13.61 -26.13
CA PRO A 193 10.99 -12.30 -26.68
C PRO A 193 9.72 -11.74 -26.01
N LYS A 194 9.66 -10.41 -25.92
CA LYS A 194 8.41 -9.68 -25.64
C LYS A 194 7.45 -10.00 -26.79
N ASP A 195 6.48 -10.89 -26.56
CA ASP A 195 5.28 -10.90 -27.38
C ASP A 195 4.42 -9.71 -26.93
N ASP A 196 4.07 -8.88 -27.91
CA ASP A 196 3.29 -7.66 -27.77
C ASP A 196 1.98 -7.87 -27.00
N ASP A 197 1.55 -6.81 -26.33
CA ASP A 197 0.33 -6.68 -25.55
C ASP A 197 -0.87 -7.41 -26.17
N ASP A 198 -1.37 -8.44 -25.48
CA ASP A 198 -2.77 -8.87 -25.64
C ASP A 198 -3.40 -9.15 -24.28
N GLU A 199 -4.16 -8.15 -23.85
CA GLU A 199 -5.05 -8.12 -22.70
C GLU A 199 -6.22 -9.09 -22.94
N SER A 200 -5.97 -10.40 -22.84
CA SER A 200 -7.06 -11.40 -22.79
C SER A 200 -6.85 -12.39 -21.65
N THR A 201 -7.50 -12.06 -20.55
CA THR A 201 -7.86 -12.93 -19.44
C THR A 201 -8.36 -14.30 -19.96
N ALA A 202 -7.81 -15.39 -19.41
CA ALA A 202 -8.41 -16.71 -19.36
C ALA A 202 -8.64 -17.49 -20.68
N LYS A 203 -7.63 -17.60 -21.57
CA LYS A 203 -7.64 -18.72 -22.52
C LYS A 203 -7.21 -20.02 -21.81
N ALA A 204 -8.15 -20.95 -21.75
CA ALA A 204 -7.99 -22.32 -21.28
C ALA A 204 -6.66 -22.93 -21.75
N PHE A 205 -5.95 -23.58 -20.83
CA PHE A 205 -4.73 -24.35 -21.10
C PHE A 205 -4.99 -25.34 -22.23
N PRO A 206 -4.42 -25.14 -23.43
CA PRO A 206 -4.71 -26.04 -24.52
C PRO A 206 -4.04 -27.39 -24.24
N ALA A 207 -4.83 -28.47 -24.25
CA ALA A 207 -4.41 -29.82 -23.87
C ALA A 207 -3.16 -30.34 -24.62
N TRP A 208 -2.83 -29.77 -25.78
CA TRP A 208 -1.62 -30.14 -26.55
C TRP A 208 -0.32 -29.70 -25.87
N ARG A 209 -0.33 -28.65 -25.03
CA ARG A 209 0.85 -28.22 -24.24
C ARG A 209 1.11 -29.08 -23.01
N GLN A 210 0.14 -29.89 -22.58
CA GLN A 210 0.26 -30.64 -21.34
C GLN A 210 1.35 -31.71 -21.40
N ARG A 211 1.47 -32.43 -22.53
CA ARG A 211 2.55 -33.41 -22.74
C ARG A 211 3.95 -32.80 -22.81
N GLU A 212 4.05 -31.53 -23.17
CA GLU A 212 5.31 -30.78 -23.21
C GLU A 212 5.75 -30.41 -21.80
N LEU A 213 4.83 -29.88 -20.99
CA LEU A 213 5.06 -29.55 -19.57
C LEU A 213 5.38 -30.79 -18.72
N GLU A 214 4.71 -31.91 -18.95
CA GLU A 214 4.96 -33.17 -18.24
C GLU A 214 6.36 -33.77 -18.53
N ARG A 215 7.00 -33.36 -19.63
CA ARG A 215 8.35 -33.78 -20.01
C ARG A 215 9.44 -32.83 -19.54
N MET A 216 9.08 -31.65 -19.07
CA MET A 216 10.02 -30.66 -18.59
C MET A 216 10.51 -30.99 -17.19
N SER A 217 11.77 -30.66 -16.94
CA SER A 217 12.35 -30.68 -15.61
C SER A 217 11.66 -29.65 -14.70
N PRO A 218 11.70 -29.85 -13.37
CA PRO A 218 11.21 -28.86 -12.41
C PRO A 218 11.83 -27.47 -12.60
N GLU A 219 13.08 -27.39 -13.05
CA GLU A 219 13.79 -26.13 -13.33
C GLU A 219 13.21 -25.39 -14.53
N GLU A 220 12.89 -26.11 -15.61
CA GLU A 220 12.25 -25.55 -16.81
C GLU A 220 10.82 -25.08 -16.52
N LEU A 221 10.05 -25.86 -15.74
CA LEU A 221 8.71 -25.47 -15.30
C LEU A 221 8.75 -24.21 -14.43
N LEU A 222 9.73 -24.11 -13.53
CA LEU A 222 9.92 -22.93 -12.69
C LEU A 222 10.33 -21.72 -13.53
N ALA A 223 11.18 -21.90 -14.55
CA ALA A 223 11.62 -20.82 -15.44
C ALA A 223 10.48 -20.23 -16.28
N MET A 224 9.49 -21.04 -16.65
CA MET A 224 8.32 -20.57 -17.40
C MET A 224 7.18 -20.04 -16.51
N SER A 225 7.26 -20.25 -15.20
CA SER A 225 6.22 -19.82 -14.27
C SER A 225 6.14 -18.30 -14.19
N LYS A 226 5.01 -17.72 -14.59
CA LYS A 226 4.71 -16.32 -14.35
C LYS A 226 3.98 -16.18 -13.01
N PRO A 227 4.36 -15.21 -12.16
CA PRO A 227 3.61 -14.94 -10.95
C PRO A 227 2.18 -14.50 -11.30
N ASP A 228 1.22 -14.92 -10.47
CA ASP A 228 -0.18 -14.50 -10.51
C ASP A 228 -0.40 -13.11 -9.86
N TYR A 229 0.68 -12.40 -9.55
CA TYR A 229 0.67 -11.07 -8.94
C TYR A 229 1.63 -10.11 -9.67
N ARG A 230 1.35 -8.80 -9.60
CA ARG A 230 2.21 -7.77 -10.18
C ARG A 230 3.42 -7.50 -9.29
N CYS A 231 4.64 -7.79 -9.76
CA CYS A 231 5.86 -7.49 -9.02
C CYS A 231 6.06 -5.97 -8.90
N TRP A 232 6.29 -5.47 -7.68
CA TRP A 232 6.57 -4.05 -7.46
C TRP A 232 7.93 -3.61 -8.01
N CYS A 233 8.82 -4.56 -8.31
CA CYS A 233 10.05 -4.31 -9.05
C CYS A 233 9.81 -3.76 -10.47
N LEU A 234 8.60 -3.92 -11.01
CA LEU A 234 8.14 -3.36 -12.29
C LEU A 234 7.55 -1.95 -12.16
N ASP A 235 7.53 -1.36 -10.95
CA ASP A 235 7.09 0.03 -10.75
C ASP A 235 8.16 1.07 -11.12
N ASP A 236 9.38 0.64 -11.46
CA ASP A 236 10.43 1.53 -11.89
C ASP A 236 10.22 1.94 -13.37
N ASP A 237 9.75 3.17 -13.59
CA ASP A 237 9.66 3.82 -14.92
C ASP A 237 11.04 3.96 -15.62
N ARG A 238 12.14 3.61 -14.95
CA ARG A 238 13.52 3.73 -15.48
C ARG A 238 13.97 2.52 -16.32
N ARG A 239 13.12 1.51 -16.51
CA ARG A 239 13.43 0.26 -17.23
C ARG A 239 12.58 0.00 -18.49
N CYS A 240 12.01 1.06 -19.07
CA CYS A 240 11.48 1.04 -20.44
C CYS A 240 12.42 1.79 -21.39
#